data_AF-A0A661YC52-F1
#
_entry.id   AF-A0A661YC52-F1
#
_cell.length_a   1.000
_cell.length_b   1.000
_cell.length_c   1.000
_cell.angle_alpha   90.00
_cell.angle_beta   90.00
_cell.angle_gamma   90.00
#
_symmetry.space_group_name_H-M   'P 1'
#
loop_
_entity.id
_entity.type
_entity.pdbx_description
1 polymer ?
#
loop_
_entity_poly.entity_id
_entity_poly.type
_entity_poly.pdbx_seq_one_letter_code
_entity_poly.pdbx_strand_id
1 'polypeptide(L)' 'VADALKKEKHAYIEKGDKDIAADPVIKYMDQHQLEKAIYKTRKEIEGVVKDLDFVEAARLRDEMMEMEKLLDQMKSEQA' A
#
# COMPACT_ATOMS: atom_id res chain seq x y z
N VAL A 1 9.82 28.85 47.95
CA VAL A 1 9.45 27.42 47.77
C VAL A 1 8.13 27.38 47.05
N ALA A 2 8.11 27.02 45.77
CA ALA A 2 6.96 26.42 45.07
C ALA A 2 7.43 25.92 43.71
N ASP A 3 7.08 24.68 43.46
CA ASP A 3 7.70 23.72 42.55
C ASP A 3 7.43 23.93 41.06
N ALA A 4 8.29 23.26 40.29
CA ALA A 4 8.38 23.27 38.85
C ALA A 4 7.17 22.65 38.15
N LEU A 5 6.74 23.25 37.04
CA LEU A 5 5.97 22.58 36.00
C LEU A 5 6.68 22.77 34.65
N LYS A 6 7.63 21.89 34.38
CA LYS A 6 8.17 21.63 33.04
C LYS A 6 6.99 21.19 32.17
N LYS A 7 6.47 22.10 31.34
CA LYS A 7 5.50 21.78 30.30
C LYS A 7 6.29 21.14 29.15
N GLU A 8 6.26 19.82 29.07
CA GLU A 8 6.87 19.10 27.96
C GLU A 8 6.27 19.59 26.64
N LYS A 9 7.12 20.18 25.80
CA LYS A 9 6.78 20.55 24.44
C LYS A 9 6.81 19.26 23.62
N HIS A 10 5.68 18.58 23.51
CA HIS A 10 5.52 17.61 22.44
C HIS A 10 5.57 18.38 21.12
N ALA A 11 6.69 18.25 20.41
CA ALA A 11 6.78 18.70 19.03
C ALA A 11 5.72 17.93 18.22
N TYR A 12 4.98 18.66 17.37
CA TYR A 12 4.07 18.05 16.42
C TYR A 12 4.89 17.15 15.49
N ILE A 13 4.68 15.83 15.59
CA ILE A 13 5.18 14.88 14.61
C ILE A 13 4.18 14.91 13.46
N GLU A 14 4.55 15.58 12.38
CA GLU A 14 3.87 15.40 11.11
C GLU A 14 4.00 13.92 10.76
N LYS A 15 2.87 13.19 10.80
CA LYS A 15 2.83 11.79 10.36
C LYS A 15 3.14 11.81 8.88
N GLY A 16 4.42 11.61 8.59
CA GLY A 16 4.94 11.40 7.26
C GLY A 16 4.47 10.04 6.77
N ASP A 17 3.21 9.97 6.38
CA ASP A 17 2.77 9.10 5.32
C ASP A 17 2.14 10.05 4.34
N LYS A 18 2.81 10.23 3.19
CA LYS A 18 2.12 10.74 2.01
C LYS A 18 0.94 9.80 1.84
N ASP A 19 -0.24 10.23 2.26
CA ASP A 19 -1.49 9.55 2.00
C ASP A 19 -1.55 9.39 0.50
N ILE A 20 -1.10 8.22 0.01
CA ILE A 20 -1.37 7.78 -1.33
C ILE A 20 -2.89 7.80 -1.38
N ALA A 21 -3.42 8.67 -2.23
CA ALA A 21 -4.84 8.82 -2.51
C ALA A 21 -5.39 7.56 -3.21
N ALA A 22 -5.13 6.38 -2.66
CA ALA A 22 -5.74 5.13 -3.03
C ALA A 22 -7.09 5.08 -2.33
N ASP A 23 -8.13 4.84 -3.12
CA ASP A 23 -9.50 4.66 -2.66
C ASP A 23 -9.55 3.88 -1.33
N PRO A 24 -10.47 4.23 -0.40
CA PRO A 24 -10.70 3.54 0.87
C PRO A 24 -11.28 2.14 0.68
N VAL A 25 -11.04 1.50 -0.47
CA VAL A 25 -11.37 0.10 -0.72
C VAL A 25 -10.15 -0.76 -0.46
N ILE A 26 -8.96 -0.36 -0.93
CA ILE A 26 -7.72 -1.15 -0.78
C ILE A 26 -7.32 -1.27 0.70
N LYS A 27 -7.52 -0.20 1.48
CA LYS A 27 -7.22 -0.18 2.92
C LYS A 27 -8.14 -1.09 3.76
N TYR A 28 -9.23 -1.57 3.19
CA TYR A 28 -10.20 -2.45 3.86
C TYR A 28 -10.39 -3.78 3.15
N MET A 29 -9.59 -4.06 2.10
CA MET A 29 -9.58 -5.38 1.51
C MET A 29 -9.01 -6.37 2.51
N ASP A 30 -9.66 -7.52 2.65
CA ASP A 30 -9.08 -8.63 3.38
C ASP A 30 -7.89 -9.23 2.59
N GLN A 31 -7.03 -9.98 3.28
CA GLN A 31 -5.85 -10.62 2.67
C GLN A 31 -6.22 -11.44 1.42
N HIS A 32 -7.37 -12.13 1.44
CA HIS A 32 -7.82 -12.99 0.36
C HIS A 32 -8.27 -12.20 -0.88
N GLN A 33 -8.92 -11.06 -0.67
CA GLN A 33 -9.31 -10.12 -1.72
C GLN A 33 -8.09 -9.51 -2.40
N LEU A 34 -7.07 -9.15 -1.62
CA LEU A 34 -5.82 -8.61 -2.14
C LEU A 34 -5.04 -9.67 -2.95
N GLU A 35 -4.94 -10.90 -2.46
CA GLU A 35 -4.36 -12.02 -3.21
C GLU A 35 -5.10 -12.28 -4.54
N LYS A 36 -6.43 -12.19 -4.53
CA LYS A 36 -7.25 -12.32 -5.75
C LYS A 36 -7.03 -11.17 -6.73
N ALA A 37 -6.88 -9.93 -6.23
CA ALA A 37 -6.61 -8.77 -7.07
C ALA A 37 -5.23 -8.87 -7.74
N ILE A 38 -4.20 -9.30 -7.00
CA ILE A 38 -2.86 -9.57 -7.54
C ILE A 38 -2.94 -10.65 -8.64
N TYR A 39 -3.66 -11.75 -8.40
CA TYR A 39 -3.85 -12.81 -9.40
C TYR A 39 -4.52 -12.29 -10.69
N LYS A 40 -5.57 -11.46 -10.55
CA LYS A 40 -6.26 -10.86 -11.70
C LYS A 40 -5.33 -9.95 -12.49
N THR A 41 -4.58 -9.09 -11.80
CA THR A 41 -3.64 -8.13 -12.41
C THR A 41 -2.53 -8.87 -13.15
N ARG A 42 -2.02 -9.97 -12.59
CA ARG A 42 -1.08 -10.84 -13.29
C ARG A 42 -1.65 -11.41 -14.59
N LYS A 43 -2.93 -11.80 -14.61
CA LYS A 43 -3.60 -12.29 -15.82
C LYS A 43 -3.81 -11.19 -16.85
N GLU A 44 -4.06 -9.96 -16.41
CA GLU A 44 -4.13 -8.80 -17.29
C GLU A 44 -2.77 -8.54 -17.93
N ILE A 45 -1.66 -8.50 -17.17
CA ILE A 45 -0.30 -8.38 -17.69
C ILE A 45 0.00 -9.46 -18.75
N GLU A 46 -0.36 -10.72 -18.48
CA GLU A 46 -0.20 -11.81 -19.45
C GLU A 46 -0.97 -11.57 -20.75
N GLY A 47 -2.13 -10.91 -20.70
CA GLY A 47 -2.89 -10.50 -21.87
C GLY A 47 -2.19 -9.36 -22.63
N VAL A 48 -1.84 -8.30 -21.92
CA VAL A 48 -1.22 -7.10 -22.50
C VAL A 48 0.14 -7.42 -23.17
N VAL A 49 0.93 -8.31 -22.56
CA VAL A 49 2.21 -8.78 -23.13
C VAL A 49 2.01 -9.59 -24.42
N LYS A 50 0.93 -10.38 -24.53
CA LYS A 50 0.60 -11.10 -25.77
C LYS A 50 0.25 -10.14 -26.90
N ASP A 51 -0.37 -9.02 -26.55
CA ASP A 51 -0.72 -7.95 -27.48
C ASP A 51 0.47 -7.00 -27.76
N LEU A 52 1.67 -7.30 -27.22
CA LEU A 52 2.91 -6.52 -27.34
C LEU A 52 2.83 -5.09 -26.77
N ASP A 53 1.87 -4.82 -25.88
CA ASP A 53 1.75 -3.52 -25.21
C ASP A 53 2.59 -3.49 -23.92
N PHE A 54 3.90 -3.31 -24.08
CA PHE A 54 4.83 -3.31 -22.97
C PHE A 54 4.71 -2.08 -22.06
N VAL A 55 4.12 -0.99 -22.55
CA VAL A 55 3.92 0.23 -21.78
C VAL A 55 2.84 -0.01 -20.72
N GLU A 56 1.71 -0.57 -21.14
CA GLU A 56 0.63 -0.91 -20.22
C GLU A 56 1.02 -2.08 -19.30
N ALA A 57 1.79 -3.06 -19.79
CA ALA A 57 2.33 -4.12 -18.95
C ALA A 57 3.26 -3.58 -17.83
N ALA A 58 4.07 -2.56 -18.13
CA ALA A 58 4.92 -1.91 -17.13
C ALA A 58 4.09 -1.18 -16.06
N ARG A 59 3.02 -0.48 -16.47
CA ARG A 59 2.09 0.19 -15.56
C ARG A 59 1.41 -0.80 -14.61
N LEU A 60 0.83 -1.88 -15.16
CA LEU A 60 0.17 -2.93 -14.38
C LEU A 60 1.13 -3.67 -13.44
N ARG A 61 2.40 -3.85 -13.85
CA ARG A 61 3.43 -4.42 -12.98
C ARG A 61 3.67 -3.54 -11.76
N ASP A 62 3.81 -2.24 -11.96
CA ASP A 62 4.07 -1.31 -10.86
C ASP A 62 2.87 -1.27 -9.89
N GLU A 63 1.64 -1.31 -10.39
CA GLU A 63 0.43 -1.46 -9.55
C GLU A 63 0.39 -2.78 -8.78
N MET A 64 0.76 -3.89 -9.43
CA MET A 64 0.83 -5.21 -8.80
C MET A 64 1.87 -5.24 -7.67
N MET A 65 3.02 -4.60 -7.86
CA MET A 65 4.07 -4.51 -6.84
C MET A 65 3.60 -3.76 -5.59
N GLU A 66 2.82 -2.69 -5.75
CA GLU A 66 2.26 -1.99 -4.59
C GLU A 66 1.25 -2.86 -3.82
N MET A 67 0.43 -3.65 -4.52
CA MET A 67 -0.47 -4.61 -3.87
C MET A 67 0.30 -5.74 -3.15
N GLU A 68 1.39 -6.23 -3.73
CA GLU A 68 2.24 -7.25 -3.09
C GLU A 68 2.91 -6.70 -1.82
N LYS A 69 3.39 -5.45 -1.84
CA LYS A 69 3.94 -4.79 -0.64
C LYS A 69 2.91 -4.66 0.48
N LEU A 70 1.68 -4.25 0.13
CA LEU A 70 0.60 -4.14 1.12
C LEU A 70 0.26 -5.52 1.72
N LEU A 71 0.23 -6.57 0.89
CA LEU A 71 -0.02 -7.93 1.35
C LEU A 71 1.07 -8.41 2.33
N ASP A 72 2.33 -8.10 2.03
CA ASP A 72 3.46 -8.44 2.89
C ASP A 72 3.41 -7.68 4.23
N GLN A 73 3.08 -6.38 4.19
CA GLN A 73 2.84 -5.58 5.39
C GLN A 73 1.75 -6.21 6.27
N MET A 74 0.59 -6.54 5.69
CA MET A 74 -0.51 -7.20 6.41
C MET A 74 -0.10 -8.54 7.02
N LYS A 75 0.70 -9.34 6.31
CA LYS A 75 1.22 -10.62 6.82
C LYS A 75 2.20 -10.42 7.96
N SER A 76 3.06 -9.39 7.87
CA SER A 76 4.04 -9.07 8.92
C SER A 76 3.42 -8.49 10.19
N GLU A 77 2.31 -7.76 10.08
CA GLU A 77 1.57 -7.20 11.23
C GLU A 77 0.70 -8.23 11.96
N GLN A 78 0.40 -9.37 11.31
CA GLN A 78 -0.40 -10.47 11.87
C GLN A 78 0.43 -11.62 12.45
N ALA A 79 1.76 -11.56 12.35
CA ALA A 79 2.71 -12.55 12.89
C ALA A 79 3.21 -12.16 14.28
#